data_AF-A0A7S1UKP5-F1
#
_entry.id   AF-A0A7S1UKP5-F1
#
_cell.length_a   1.000
_cell.length_b   1.000
_cell.length_c   1.000
_cell.angle_alpha   90.00
_cell.angle_beta   90.00
_cell.angle_gamma   90.00
#
_symmetry.space_group_name_H-M   'P 1'
#
loop_
_entity.id
_entity.type
_entity.pdbx_description
1 polymer ?
#
loop_
_entity_poly.entity_id
_entity_poly.type
_entity_poly.pdbx_seq_one_letter_code
_entity_poly.pdbx_strand_id
1 'polypeptide(L)'
;SNKEKKKNLSEMTDEERNQVVRENYERKGYRVHSGLQFGCELVLYADDPGRVHSDFCVHVVRRDDCLDWRMIQTLVRSMPDLHKTLILANLRADDANGGFVVDELAMATEHAPFRHKQTRKEVGGQVKKRAKTSTTTKHDEGSS
;
A
#
# COMPACT_ATOMS: atom_id res chain seq x y z
N SER A 1 2.51 -45.13 -12.45
CA SER A 1 2.96 -44.27 -11.34
C SER A 1 3.24 -42.88 -11.84
N ASN A 2 2.36 -41.92 -11.52
CA ASN A 2 2.55 -40.51 -11.87
C ASN A 2 3.72 -39.97 -11.06
N LYS A 3 4.84 -39.68 -11.76
CA LYS A 3 5.87 -38.79 -11.22
C LYS A 3 5.26 -37.39 -11.21
N GLU A 4 4.69 -37.00 -10.08
CA GLU A 4 4.37 -35.60 -9.80
C GLU A 4 5.67 -34.81 -9.95
N LYS A 5 5.77 -34.04 -11.03
CA LYS A 5 6.94 -33.22 -11.30
C LYS A 5 7.04 -32.19 -10.17
N LYS A 6 8.01 -32.36 -9.27
CA LYS A 6 8.44 -31.30 -8.36
C LYS A 6 8.79 -30.09 -9.23
N LYS A 7 7.97 -29.04 -9.17
CA LYS A 7 8.21 -27.83 -9.93
C LYS A 7 9.39 -27.11 -9.30
N ASN A 8 10.44 -26.85 -10.07
CA ASN A 8 11.63 -26.23 -9.52
C ASN A 8 11.39 -24.75 -9.22
N LEU A 9 11.99 -24.28 -8.11
CA LEU A 9 12.32 -22.88 -7.77
C LEU A 9 12.38 -21.97 -9.00
N SER A 10 13.36 -22.31 -9.82
CA SER A 10 13.74 -21.59 -11.00
C SER A 10 12.58 -21.53 -12.00
N GLU A 11 11.93 -22.64 -12.36
CA GLU A 11 10.96 -22.68 -13.45
C GLU A 11 9.63 -21.93 -13.20
N MET A 12 9.44 -21.36 -12.00
CA MET A 12 8.20 -20.68 -11.63
C MET A 12 8.09 -19.29 -12.24
N THR A 13 6.93 -18.94 -12.81
CA THR A 13 6.68 -17.58 -13.32
C THR A 13 6.43 -16.61 -12.17
N ASP A 14 6.51 -15.30 -12.44
CA ASP A 14 6.25 -14.28 -11.42
C ASP A 14 4.78 -14.32 -10.95
N GLU A 15 3.83 -14.63 -11.83
CA GLU A 15 2.42 -14.81 -11.47
C GLU A 15 2.23 -15.99 -10.50
N GLU A 16 2.94 -17.09 -10.74
CA GLU A 16 2.90 -18.26 -9.89
C GLU A 16 3.54 -17.98 -8.52
N ARG A 17 4.63 -17.19 -8.49
CA ARG A 17 5.22 -16.66 -7.25
C ARG A 17 4.25 -15.80 -6.48
N ASN A 18 3.60 -14.86 -7.16
CA ASN A 18 2.57 -14.00 -6.56
C ASN A 18 1.42 -14.82 -5.99
N GLN A 19 1.01 -15.89 -6.67
CA GLN A 19 -0.04 -16.78 -6.21
C GLN A 19 0.36 -17.55 -4.94
N VAL A 20 1.58 -18.10 -4.88
CA VAL A 20 2.08 -18.79 -3.68
C VAL A 20 2.16 -17.84 -2.49
N VAL A 21 2.66 -16.62 -2.69
CA VAL A 21 2.75 -15.60 -1.63
C VAL A 21 1.36 -15.16 -1.18
N ARG A 22 0.42 -14.97 -2.11
CA ARG A 22 -0.99 -14.68 -1.80
C ARG A 22 -1.59 -15.74 -0.89
N GLU A 23 -1.49 -17.01 -1.28
CA GLU A 23 -2.05 -18.12 -0.50
C GLU A 23 -1.41 -18.22 0.88
N ASN A 24 -0.12 -17.92 1.00
CA ASN A 24 0.56 -17.84 2.29
C ASN A 24 -0.07 -16.80 3.23
N TYR A 25 -0.35 -15.60 2.74
CA TYR A 25 -0.98 -14.55 3.55
C TYR A 25 -2.48 -14.78 3.79
N GLU A 26 -3.20 -15.35 2.82
CA GLU A 26 -4.60 -15.74 3.00
C GLU A 26 -4.74 -16.81 4.09
N ARG A 27 -3.83 -17.80 4.13
CA ARG A 27 -3.77 -18.78 5.24
C ARG A 27 -3.45 -18.16 6.60
N LYS A 28 -2.73 -17.03 6.62
CA LYS A 28 -2.47 -16.24 7.84
C LYS A 28 -3.66 -15.37 8.25
N GLY A 29 -4.73 -15.33 7.45
CA GLY A 29 -5.97 -14.60 7.76
C GLY A 29 -6.08 -13.22 7.12
N TYR A 30 -5.14 -12.81 6.26
CA TYR A 30 -5.22 -11.53 5.56
C TYR A 30 -6.16 -11.60 4.34
N ARG A 31 -6.81 -10.48 4.04
CA ARG A 31 -7.39 -10.27 2.69
C ARG A 31 -6.31 -9.71 1.78
N VAL A 32 -6.04 -10.39 0.67
CA VAL A 32 -4.94 -10.03 -0.26
C VAL A 32 -5.51 -9.44 -1.54
N HIS A 33 -5.05 -8.25 -1.93
CA HIS A 33 -5.46 -7.58 -3.17
C HIS A 33 -4.24 -7.20 -4.02
N SER A 34 -4.49 -6.74 -5.25
CA SER A 34 -3.43 -6.19 -6.11
C SER A 34 -2.82 -4.93 -5.49
N GLY A 35 -1.49 -4.91 -5.40
CA GLY A 35 -0.73 -3.78 -4.90
C GLY A 35 -0.26 -2.81 -5.98
N LEU A 36 -0.65 -3.02 -7.25
CA LEU A 36 -0.01 -2.36 -8.40
C LEU A 36 -0.07 -0.82 -8.33
N GLN A 37 -1.17 -0.27 -7.78
CA GLN A 37 -1.34 1.18 -7.56
C GLN A 37 -0.34 1.78 -6.56
N PHE A 38 0.31 0.94 -5.75
CA PHE A 38 1.31 1.30 -4.75
C PHE A 38 2.73 0.88 -5.17
N GLY A 39 2.90 0.41 -6.40
CA GLY A 39 4.20 -0.05 -6.93
C GLY A 39 4.65 -1.41 -6.38
N CYS A 40 3.74 -2.22 -5.83
CA CYS A 40 4.02 -3.56 -5.30
C CYS A 40 3.09 -4.60 -5.95
N GLU A 41 3.38 -5.88 -5.79
CA GLU A 41 2.55 -6.95 -6.34
C GLU A 41 1.26 -7.11 -5.53
N LEU A 42 1.36 -7.05 -4.19
CA LEU A 42 0.22 -7.31 -3.31
C LEU A 42 0.06 -6.25 -2.20
N VAL A 43 -1.14 -6.17 -1.66
CA VAL A 43 -1.44 -5.46 -0.39
C VAL A 43 -2.24 -6.35 0.54
N LEU A 44 -2.03 -6.17 1.83
CA LEU A 44 -2.68 -6.98 2.88
C LEU A 44 -3.61 -6.11 3.73
N TYR A 45 -4.82 -6.60 3.95
CA TYR A 45 -5.78 -6.03 4.87
C TYR A 45 -6.01 -7.00 6.04
N ALA A 46 -6.03 -6.46 7.26
CA ALA A 46 -6.36 -7.23 8.45
C ALA A 46 -7.85 -7.62 8.52
N ASP A 47 -8.71 -6.94 7.75
CA ASP A 47 -10.15 -7.18 7.69
C ASP A 47 -10.72 -6.76 6.31
N ASP A 48 -12.04 -6.58 6.21
CA ASP A 48 -12.75 -6.17 5.02
C ASP A 48 -12.19 -4.87 4.38
N PRO A 49 -11.78 -4.90 3.10
CA PRO A 49 -11.15 -3.76 2.42
C PRO A 49 -12.11 -2.58 2.17
N GLY A 50 -13.42 -2.76 2.34
CA GLY A 50 -14.41 -1.68 2.34
C GLY A 50 -14.50 -0.94 3.69
N ARG A 51 -13.87 -1.48 4.75
CA ARG A 51 -13.89 -0.91 6.11
C ARG A 51 -12.54 -0.42 6.58
N VAL A 52 -11.45 -1.11 6.21
CA VAL A 52 -10.10 -0.81 6.67
C VAL A 52 -9.16 -0.52 5.51
N HIS A 53 -8.13 0.29 5.77
CA HIS A 53 -7.02 0.46 4.84
C HIS A 53 -6.06 -0.72 4.93
N SER A 54 -5.33 -0.98 3.84
CA SER A 54 -4.22 -1.93 3.91
C SER A 54 -3.05 -1.32 4.67
N ASP A 55 -2.50 -2.09 5.61
CA ASP A 55 -1.34 -1.69 6.41
C ASP A 55 -0.02 -2.06 5.74
N PHE A 56 -0.06 -3.08 4.86
CA PHE A 56 1.13 -3.66 4.25
C PHE A 56 1.09 -3.63 2.72
N CYS A 57 2.22 -3.27 2.13
CA CYS A 57 2.56 -3.49 0.73
C CYS A 57 3.57 -4.64 0.66
N VAL A 58 3.31 -5.65 -0.17
CA VAL A 58 4.21 -6.79 -0.34
C VAL A 58 4.84 -6.72 -1.72
N HIS A 59 6.16 -6.60 -1.73
CA HIS A 59 6.95 -6.76 -2.94
C HIS A 59 7.47 -8.19 -3.03
N VAL A 60 7.11 -8.90 -4.10
CA VAL A 60 7.52 -10.29 -4.33
C VAL A 60 8.78 -10.28 -5.17
N VAL A 61 9.88 -10.77 -4.59
CA VAL A 61 11.18 -10.83 -5.27
C VAL A 61 11.06 -11.73 -6.51
N ARG A 62 11.60 -11.29 -7.66
CA ARG A 62 11.54 -12.00 -8.96
C ARG A 62 12.66 -13.04 -9.11
N ARG A 63 12.53 -13.94 -10.09
CA ARG A 63 13.31 -15.21 -10.18
C ARG A 63 14.81 -14.97 -10.25
N ASP A 64 15.21 -14.01 -11.07
CA ASP A 64 16.61 -13.71 -11.40
C ASP A 64 17.04 -12.33 -10.89
N ASP A 65 16.24 -11.73 -10.01
CA ASP A 65 16.43 -10.35 -9.60
C ASP A 65 17.03 -10.31 -8.20
N CYS A 66 18.29 -9.89 -8.14
CA CYS A 66 18.82 -9.26 -6.94
C CYS A 66 18.02 -7.97 -6.79
N LEU A 67 17.23 -7.83 -5.73
CA LEU A 67 16.41 -6.65 -5.53
C LEU A 67 17.28 -5.39 -5.65
N ASP A 68 17.12 -4.64 -6.76
CA ASP A 68 17.98 -3.48 -7.04
C ASP A 68 17.85 -2.49 -5.90
N TRP A 69 18.99 -2.03 -5.38
CA TRP A 69 19.03 -1.03 -4.32
C TRP A 69 18.18 0.21 -4.66
N ARG A 70 18.14 0.62 -5.94
CA ARG A 70 17.29 1.74 -6.38
C ARG A 70 15.80 1.42 -6.25
N MET A 71 15.40 0.19 -6.54
CA MET A 71 14.02 -0.27 -6.36
C MET A 71 13.66 -0.27 -4.87
N ILE A 72 14.53 -0.82 -4.01
CA ILE A 72 14.36 -0.79 -2.55
C ILE A 72 14.18 0.65 -2.07
N GLN A 73 15.09 1.56 -2.44
CA GLN A 73 15.01 2.95 -2.04
C GLN A 73 13.71 3.61 -2.49
N THR A 74 13.26 3.33 -3.71
CA THR A 74 12.02 3.90 -4.26
C THR A 74 10.80 3.41 -3.49
N LEU A 75 10.72 2.09 -3.25
CA LEU A 75 9.63 1.49 -2.48
C LEU A 75 9.60 2.03 -1.04
N VAL A 76 10.73 1.94 -0.33
CA VAL A 76 10.88 2.40 1.06
C VAL A 76 10.54 3.88 1.20
N ARG A 77 10.94 4.73 0.25
CA ARG A 77 10.64 6.17 0.30
C ARG A 77 9.14 6.46 0.13
N SER A 78 8.42 5.61 -0.59
CA SER A 78 7.00 5.81 -0.87
C SER A 78 6.12 5.35 0.30
N MET A 79 6.59 4.41 1.12
CA MET A 79 5.83 3.82 2.22
C MET A 79 5.32 4.83 3.28
N PRO A 80 6.12 5.82 3.76
CA PRO A 80 5.62 6.84 4.67
C PRO A 80 4.47 7.67 4.09
N ASP A 81 4.56 8.05 2.81
CA ASP A 81 3.55 8.86 2.14
C ASP A 81 2.26 8.07 1.90
N LEU A 82 2.38 6.76 1.70
CA LEU A 82 1.26 5.83 1.56
C LEU A 82 0.67 5.37 2.89
N HIS A 83 1.33 5.69 4.02
CA HIS A 83 1.03 5.16 5.35
C HIS A 83 1.00 3.62 5.39
N LYS A 84 1.99 2.97 4.77
CA LYS A 84 2.10 1.50 4.68
C LYS A 84 3.46 1.02 5.16
N THR A 85 3.54 -0.24 5.53
CA THR A 85 4.80 -0.94 5.78
C THR A 85 5.14 -1.81 4.57
N LEU A 86 6.37 -1.73 4.08
CA LEU A 86 6.84 -2.60 2.99
C LEU A 86 7.26 -3.96 3.57
N ILE A 87 6.83 -5.03 2.92
CA ILE A 87 7.32 -6.39 3.15
C ILE A 87 7.97 -6.88 1.87
N LEU A 88 9.23 -7.31 1.96
CA LEU A 88 9.91 -8.04 0.90
C LEU A 88 9.65 -9.53 1.11
N ALA A 89 8.98 -10.17 0.16
CA ALA A 89 8.66 -11.58 0.19
C ALA A 89 9.55 -12.33 -0.80
N ASN A 90 10.40 -13.23 -0.31
CA ASN A 90 11.19 -14.12 -1.12
C ASN A 90 10.68 -15.56 -0.99
N LEU A 91 10.69 -16.30 -2.08
CA LEU A 91 10.28 -17.70 -2.09
C LEU A 91 11.50 -18.61 -2.06
N ARG A 92 11.46 -19.59 -1.16
CA ARG A 92 12.47 -20.64 -1.02
C ARG A 92 11.81 -22.01 -1.13
N ALA A 93 12.53 -22.98 -1.69
CA ALA A 93 12.07 -24.36 -1.72
C ALA A 93 12.08 -24.97 -0.31
N ASP A 94 11.03 -25.71 0.03
CA ASP A 94 10.94 -26.50 1.26
C ASP A 94 11.32 -27.95 0.95
N ASP A 95 12.58 -28.28 1.22
CA ASP A 95 13.12 -29.62 0.97
C ASP A 95 12.43 -30.71 1.82
N ALA A 96 11.85 -30.34 2.98
CA ALA A 96 11.23 -31.28 3.89
C ALA A 96 9.81 -31.68 3.46
N ASN A 97 9.00 -30.71 3.02
CA ASN A 97 7.61 -30.96 2.63
C ASN A 97 7.39 -30.98 1.12
N GLY A 98 8.43 -30.71 0.31
CA GLY A 98 8.33 -30.65 -1.14
C GLY A 98 7.51 -29.46 -1.66
N GLY A 99 7.40 -28.39 -0.86
CA GLY A 99 6.62 -27.18 -1.16
C GLY A 99 7.48 -25.93 -1.29
N PHE A 100 6.86 -24.77 -1.07
CA PHE A 100 7.55 -23.48 -1.02
C PHE A 100 7.26 -22.77 0.30
N VAL A 101 8.27 -22.10 0.83
CA VAL A 101 8.19 -21.24 2.02
C VAL A 101 8.42 -19.80 1.59
N VAL A 102 7.67 -18.89 2.18
CA VAL A 102 7.84 -17.44 2.01
C VAL A 102 8.72 -16.94 3.15
N ASP A 103 9.93 -16.50 2.83
CA ASP A 103 10.79 -15.74 3.73
C ASP A 103 10.42 -14.25 3.62
N GLU A 104 10.13 -13.60 4.75
CA GLU A 104 9.57 -12.24 4.80
C GLU A 104 10.54 -11.29 5.52
N LEU A 105 10.79 -10.13 4.93
CA LEU A 105 11.54 -9.03 5.54
C LEU A 105 10.69 -7.76 5.55
N ALA A 106 10.20 -7.36 6.73
CA ALA A 106 9.45 -6.13 6.91
C ALA A 106 10.41 -4.93 7.08
N MET A 107 10.15 -3.85 6.33
CA MET A 107 10.85 -2.58 6.43
C MET A 107 9.90 -1.52 6.99
N ALA A 108 9.99 -1.28 8.30
CA ALA A 108 9.28 -0.18 8.94
C ALA A 108 9.99 1.15 8.61
N THR A 109 9.25 2.11 8.05
CA THR A 109 9.81 3.38 7.58
C THR A 109 9.56 4.54 8.55
N GLU A 110 9.43 4.24 9.84
CA GLU A 110 9.13 5.23 10.88
C GLU A 110 10.24 6.28 11.12
N HIS A 111 11.35 6.21 10.36
CA HIS A 111 12.47 7.15 10.43
C HIS A 111 12.88 7.68 9.05
N ALA A 112 12.10 8.62 8.49
CA ALA A 112 12.65 9.64 7.61
C ALA A 112 12.66 10.99 8.36
N PRO A 113 13.71 11.29 9.16
CA PRO A 113 13.78 12.48 9.99
C PRO A 113 14.19 13.70 9.16
N PHE A 114 13.47 14.03 8.09
CA PHE A 114 13.57 15.34 7.45
C PHE A 114 12.20 15.86 7.05
N ARG A 115 11.20 15.70 7.93
CA ARG A 115 10.12 16.66 8.01
C ARG A 115 10.68 17.90 8.71
N HIS A 116 11.40 18.75 7.97
CA HIS A 116 11.41 20.15 8.35
C HIS A 116 9.94 20.57 8.32
N LYS A 117 9.31 20.62 9.50
CA LYS A 117 8.09 21.40 9.69
C LYS A 117 8.46 22.77 9.13
N GLN A 118 7.97 23.13 7.95
CA GLN A 118 7.73 24.53 7.69
C GLN A 118 6.73 24.93 8.75
N THR A 119 7.23 25.52 9.83
CA THR A 119 6.45 26.26 10.80
C THR A 119 5.56 27.17 9.97
N ARG A 120 4.27 26.82 9.90
CA ARG A 120 3.27 27.60 9.20
C ARG A 120 3.26 28.96 9.91
N LYS A 121 3.99 29.94 9.37
CA LYS A 121 3.81 31.34 9.74
C LYS A 121 2.33 31.62 9.53
N GLU A 122 1.63 31.94 10.61
CA GLU A 122 0.30 32.49 10.53
C GLU A 122 0.34 33.72 9.61
N VAL A 123 -0.35 33.65 8.49
CA VAL A 123 -0.73 34.82 7.70
C VAL A 123 -2.10 34.58 7.11
N GLY A 124 -3.03 35.44 7.51
CA GLY A 124 -4.17 35.86 6.69
C GLY A 124 -5.30 34.85 6.56
N GLY A 125 -6.35 35.04 7.37
CA GLY A 125 -7.59 34.30 7.25
C GLY A 125 -8.32 34.55 5.93
N GLN A 126 -9.20 33.59 5.58
CA GLN A 126 -10.30 33.89 4.66
C GLN A 126 -11.50 33.02 5.01
N VAL A 127 -12.43 33.62 5.76
CA VAL A 127 -13.76 33.07 6.04
C VAL A 127 -14.61 33.19 4.78
N LYS A 128 -15.22 32.08 4.35
CA LYS A 128 -16.12 32.00 3.18
C LYS A 128 -17.42 32.77 3.47
N LYS A 129 -17.64 33.91 2.79
CA LYS A 129 -18.91 34.66 2.87
C LYS A 129 -20.04 33.86 2.19
N ARG A 130 -21.14 33.63 2.92
CA ARG A 130 -22.42 33.17 2.35
C ARG A 130 -23.12 34.34 1.65
N ALA A 131 -23.63 34.08 0.45
CA ALA A 131 -24.41 35.03 -0.35
C ALA A 131 -25.73 35.39 0.35
N LYS A 132 -26.08 36.68 0.41
CA LYS A 132 -27.42 37.15 0.82
C LYS A 132 -28.21 37.52 -0.43
N THR A 133 -29.36 36.86 -0.54
CA THR A 133 -30.46 37.07 -1.48
C THR A 133 -30.95 38.51 -1.43
N SER A 134 -31.08 39.14 -2.60
CA SER A 134 -31.67 40.47 -2.79
C SER A 134 -33.19 40.40 -2.60
N THR A 135 -33.73 41.21 -1.70
CA THR A 135 -35.19 41.47 -1.63
C THR A 135 -35.41 42.97 -1.77
N THR A 136 -36.22 43.29 -2.78
CA THR A 136 -36.60 44.59 -3.33
C THR A 136 -37.30 45.50 -2.32
N THR A 137 -36.89 46.76 -2.29
CA THR A 137 -37.49 47.91 -1.59
C THR A 137 -38.80 48.34 -2.28
N LYS A 138 -39.88 48.52 -1.52
CA LYS A 138 -40.99 49.43 -1.87
C LYS A 138 -41.22 50.37 -0.69
N HIS A 139 -41.12 51.66 -0.98
CA HIS A 139 -41.48 52.78 -0.12
C HIS A 139 -42.99 53.03 -0.24
N ASP A 140 -43.68 53.14 0.89
CA ASP A 140 -44.85 54.00 1.06
C ASP A 140 -45.16 54.12 2.56
N GLU A 141 -44.85 55.27 3.16
CA GLU A 141 -45.59 55.81 4.31
C GLU A 141 -45.49 57.35 4.27
N GLY A 142 -46.65 58.00 4.36
CA GLY A 142 -46.78 59.44 4.39
C GLY A 142 -46.47 60.05 5.76
N SER A 143 -46.46 61.38 5.80
CA SER A 143 -46.70 62.17 7.01
C SER A 143 -47.08 63.59 6.64
N SER A 144 -48.20 64.01 7.26
CA SER A 144 -48.58 65.36 7.69
C SER A 144 -48.95 66.42 6.65
#